data_AF-A0A0Q9K284-F1
#
_entry.id   AF-A0A0Q9K284-F1
#
_cell.length_a   1.000
_cell.length_b   1.000
_cell.length_c   1.000
_cell.angle_alpha   90.00
_cell.angle_beta   90.00
_cell.angle_gamma   90.00
#
_symmetry.space_group_name_H-M   'P 1'
#
loop_
_entity.id
_entity.type
_entity.pdbx_description
1 polymer ?
#
loop_
_entity_poly.entity_id
_entity_poly.type
_entity_poly.pdbx_seq_one_letter_code
_entity_poly.pdbx_strand_id
1 'polypeptide(L)'
;MDDSGWIDFEAIMERFKLTKTAKIREATVTKPVHYYVFDVLHYNGIDMRNRPLTERKALLLQILTANAFYSPVLSVDGTGIALFDTIKECHLEGIVAKRKDSVYVSRRSDKWLKIINYEYANVHIAGYR
;
A
#
# COMPACT_ATOMS: atom_id res chain seq x y z
N MET A 1 -7.79 1.18 10.84
CA MET A 1 -9.11 0.82 10.30
C MET A 1 -10.12 1.47 11.22
N ASP A 2 -11.24 1.94 10.68
CA ASP A 2 -12.36 2.38 11.52
C ASP A 2 -13.03 1.16 12.20
N ASP A 3 -14.05 1.41 13.02
CA ASP A 3 -14.80 0.36 13.72
C ASP A 3 -15.57 -0.59 12.77
N SER A 4 -15.65 -0.24 11.48
CA SER A 4 -16.26 -1.03 10.41
C SER A 4 -15.24 -1.88 9.63
N GLY A 5 -13.94 -1.76 9.94
CA GLY A 5 -12.86 -2.45 9.24
C GLY A 5 -12.36 -1.74 7.99
N TRP A 6 -12.86 -0.55 7.67
CA TRP A 6 -12.48 0.23 6.49
C TRP A 6 -11.22 1.05 6.71
N ILE A 7 -10.57 1.44 5.61
CA ILE A 7 -9.39 2.30 5.65
C ILE A 7 -9.82 3.75 5.87
N ASP A 8 -9.55 4.27 7.06
CA ASP A 8 -9.68 5.69 7.37
C ASP A 8 -8.42 6.45 6.92
N PHE A 9 -8.47 7.03 5.72
CA PHE A 9 -7.33 7.77 5.16
C PHE A 9 -7.03 9.05 5.96
N GLU A 10 -8.05 9.71 6.50
CA GLU A 10 -7.88 10.94 7.27
C GLU A 10 -7.12 10.65 8.57
N ALA A 11 -7.52 9.61 9.32
CA ALA A 11 -6.82 9.19 10.52
C ALA A 11 -5.36 8.77 10.26
N ILE A 12 -5.08 8.12 9.12
CA ILE A 12 -3.70 7.81 8.70
C ILE A 12 -2.91 9.10 8.46
N MET A 13 -3.49 10.06 7.74
CA MET A 13 -2.84 11.34 7.45
C MET A 13 -2.58 12.15 8.72
N GLU A 14 -3.50 12.13 9.69
CA GLU A 14 -3.30 12.73 11.00
C GLU A 14 -2.12 12.07 11.74
N ARG A 15 -2.08 10.72 11.77
CA ARG A 15 -1.00 9.97 12.43
C ARG A 15 0.35 10.24 11.78
N PHE A 16 0.39 10.39 10.46
CA PHE A 16 1.63 10.69 9.71
C PHE A 16 2.19 12.09 9.98
N LYS A 17 1.32 13.08 10.27
CA LYS A 17 1.72 14.47 10.54
C LYS A 17 2.24 14.70 11.97
N LEU A 18 2.11 13.72 12.88
CA LEU A 18 2.55 13.87 14.26
C LEU A 18 4.08 13.92 14.37
N THR A 19 4.60 14.95 15.04
CA THR A 19 6.05 15.15 15.24
C THR A 19 6.47 15.11 16.71
N LYS A 20 5.56 15.41 17.64
CA LYS A 20 5.86 15.42 19.08
C LYS A 20 5.86 14.00 19.65
N THR A 21 6.98 13.56 20.23
CA THR A 21 7.16 12.20 20.76
C THR A 21 6.06 11.75 21.73
N ALA A 22 5.62 12.63 22.64
CA ALA A 22 4.54 12.30 23.58
C ALA A 22 3.22 11.98 22.85
N LYS A 23 2.88 12.77 21.82
CA LYS A 23 1.67 12.56 21.00
C LYS A 23 1.79 11.32 20.12
N ILE A 24 2.99 11.01 19.61
CA ILE A 24 3.24 9.78 18.86
C ILE A 24 3.00 8.56 19.76
N ARG A 25 3.49 8.56 21.01
CA ARG A 25 3.27 7.48 21.98
C ARG A 25 1.80 7.29 22.35
N GLU A 26 1.06 8.38 22.54
CA GLU A 26 -0.39 8.32 22.75
C GLU A 26 -1.10 7.68 21.54
N ALA A 27 -0.75 8.12 20.34
CA ALA A 27 -1.33 7.65 19.09
C ALA A 27 -1.02 6.18 18.76
N THR A 28 0.01 5.56 19.35
CA THR A 28 0.24 4.12 19.14
C THR A 28 -0.87 3.27 19.73
N VAL A 29 -1.56 3.78 20.76
CA VAL A 29 -2.69 3.10 21.41
C VAL A 29 -4.02 3.59 20.83
N THR A 30 -4.19 4.91 20.67
CA THR A 30 -5.49 5.51 20.28
C THR A 30 -5.73 5.50 18.77
N LYS A 31 -4.68 5.43 17.95
CA LYS A 31 -4.75 5.41 16.47
C LYS A 31 -3.82 4.34 15.89
N PRO A 32 -4.06 3.05 16.21
CA PRO A 32 -3.21 1.96 15.73
C PRO A 32 -3.19 1.91 14.20
N VAL A 33 -2.04 1.50 13.64
CA VAL A 33 -1.90 1.28 12.19
C VAL A 33 -1.25 -0.06 11.93
N HIS A 34 -1.56 -0.58 10.75
CA HIS A 34 -0.95 -1.76 10.22
C HIS A 34 -0.11 -1.38 8.99
N TYR A 35 1.14 -1.82 8.95
CA TYR A 35 2.05 -1.52 7.86
C TYR A 35 2.11 -2.68 6.86
N TYR A 36 1.69 -2.41 5.62
CA TYR A 36 1.74 -3.39 4.54
C TYR A 36 2.99 -3.21 3.68
N VAL A 37 3.89 -4.19 3.71
CA VAL A 37 5.18 -4.15 3.00
C VAL A 37 5.05 -4.79 1.62
N PHE A 38 5.49 -4.11 0.56
CA PHE A 38 5.25 -4.57 -0.82
C PHE A 38 6.51 -4.91 -1.64
N ASP A 39 7.71 -4.60 -1.14
CA ASP A 39 8.98 -4.87 -1.82
C ASP A 39 10.13 -4.90 -0.80
N VAL A 40 11.26 -5.49 -1.20
CA VAL A 40 12.53 -5.46 -0.45
C VAL A 40 13.61 -4.96 -1.39
N LEU A 41 14.19 -3.80 -1.06
CA LEU A 41 15.17 -3.14 -1.92
C LEU A 41 16.61 -3.40 -1.50
N HIS A 42 16.84 -3.76 -0.23
CA HIS A 42 18.14 -4.14 0.32
C HIS A 42 17.93 -5.23 1.38
N TYR A 43 18.85 -6.19 1.45
CA TYR A 43 18.84 -7.25 2.47
C TYR A 43 20.28 -7.73 2.74
N ASN A 44 20.68 -7.79 4.02
CA ASN A 44 22.02 -8.23 4.45
C ASN A 44 23.19 -7.59 3.67
N GLY A 45 23.11 -6.27 3.46
CA GLY A 45 24.15 -5.52 2.73
C GLY A 45 24.13 -5.67 1.21
N ILE A 46 23.18 -6.44 0.66
CA ILE A 46 23.02 -6.65 -0.78
C ILE A 46 21.93 -5.75 -1.32
N ASP A 47 22.23 -5.01 -2.40
CA ASP A 47 21.26 -4.23 -3.17
C ASP A 47 20.41 -5.15 -4.06
N MET A 48 19.11 -5.18 -3.80
CA MET A 48 18.15 -6.03 -4.51
C MET A 48 17.52 -5.33 -5.70
N ARG A 49 17.75 -4.02 -5.91
CA ARG A 49 17.02 -3.22 -6.92
C ARG A 49 17.21 -3.73 -8.36
N ASN A 50 18.36 -4.31 -8.66
CA ASN A 50 18.66 -4.89 -9.99
C ASN A 50 18.11 -6.32 -10.18
N ARG A 51 17.47 -6.91 -9.17
CA ARG A 51 16.85 -8.23 -9.26
C ARG A 51 15.41 -8.13 -9.78
N PRO A 52 14.89 -9.15 -10.51
CA PRO A 52 13.48 -9.24 -10.89
C PRO A 52 12.53 -9.10 -9.70
N LEU A 53 11.35 -8.50 -9.92
CA LEU A 53 10.33 -8.33 -8.88
C LEU A 53 9.92 -9.65 -8.23
N THR A 54 9.86 -10.74 -8.99
CA THR A 54 9.54 -12.08 -8.46
C THR A 54 10.55 -12.54 -7.40
N GLU A 55 11.84 -12.35 -7.65
CA GLU A 55 12.90 -12.68 -6.68
C GLU A 55 12.79 -11.82 -5.42
N ARG A 56 12.55 -10.51 -5.58
CA ARG A 56 12.39 -9.60 -4.43
C ARG A 56 11.16 -9.98 -3.60
N LYS A 57 10.03 -10.30 -4.24
CA LYS A 57 8.82 -10.76 -3.52
C LYS A 57 9.01 -12.10 -2.83
N ALA A 58 9.69 -13.05 -3.47
CA ALA A 58 10.01 -14.33 -2.85
C ALA A 58 10.85 -14.14 -1.59
N LEU A 59 11.89 -13.30 -1.67
CA LEU A 59 12.72 -12.94 -0.51
C LEU A 59 11.88 -12.26 0.57
N LEU A 60 11.03 -11.29 0.21
CA LEU A 60 10.16 -10.59 1.17
C LEU A 60 9.31 -11.57 1.98
N LEU A 61 8.70 -12.56 1.32
CA LEU A 61 7.88 -13.58 1.99
C LEU A 61 8.70 -14.53 2.87
N GLN A 62 9.97 -14.75 2.55
CA GLN A 62 10.88 -15.56 3.38
C GLN A 62 11.32 -14.81 4.64
N ILE A 63 11.56 -13.50 4.55
CA ILE A 63 12.15 -12.73 5.66
C ILE A 63 11.12 -12.02 6.54
N LEU A 64 9.89 -11.82 6.04
CA LEU A 64 8.84 -11.08 6.73
C LEU A 64 7.68 -11.99 7.14
N THR A 65 7.65 -12.37 8.41
CA THR A 65 6.49 -13.01 9.02
C THR A 65 5.49 -11.95 9.47
N ALA A 66 4.22 -12.09 9.06
CA ALA A 66 3.15 -11.20 9.46
C ALA A 66 2.93 -11.22 10.99
N ASN A 67 2.57 -10.07 11.56
CA ASN A 67 2.19 -9.94 12.97
C ASN A 67 1.11 -8.86 13.15
N ALA A 68 0.82 -8.47 14.39
CA ALA A 68 -0.21 -7.47 14.68
C ALA A 68 0.04 -6.08 14.04
N PHE A 69 1.29 -5.75 13.74
CA PHE A 69 1.72 -4.42 13.30
C PHE A 69 2.04 -4.34 11.81
N TYR A 70 2.46 -5.44 11.18
CA TYR A 70 2.82 -5.44 9.77
C TYR A 70 2.61 -6.79 9.08
N SER A 71 2.38 -6.73 7.77
CA SER A 71 2.20 -7.90 6.89
C SER A 71 2.77 -7.62 5.50
N PRO A 72 3.21 -8.66 4.76
CA PRO A 72 3.48 -8.50 3.33
C PRO A 72 2.18 -8.24 2.56
N VAL A 73 2.25 -7.44 1.50
CA VAL A 73 1.15 -7.22 0.56
C VAL A 73 0.95 -8.49 -0.27
N LEU A 74 -0.25 -9.07 -0.20
CA LEU A 74 -0.65 -10.19 -1.04
C LEU A 74 -0.69 -9.77 -2.51
N SER A 75 -0.36 -10.70 -3.41
CA SER A 75 -0.51 -10.49 -4.84
C SER A 75 -1.00 -11.74 -5.53
N VAL A 76 -1.81 -11.55 -6.56
CA VAL A 76 -2.29 -12.61 -7.43
C VAL A 76 -1.55 -12.60 -8.76
N ASP A 77 -1.53 -13.76 -9.41
CA ASP A 77 -0.97 -13.95 -10.74
C ASP A 77 -2.06 -14.40 -11.70
N GLY A 78 -2.16 -13.77 -12.87
CA GLY A 78 -3.18 -14.09 -13.89
C GLY A 78 -4.62 -13.66 -13.56
N THR A 79 -4.98 -13.39 -12.29
CA THR A 79 -6.35 -13.08 -11.85
C THR A 79 -6.57 -11.63 -11.44
N GLY A 80 -5.80 -10.69 -12.03
CA GLY A 80 -5.84 -9.27 -11.67
C GLY A 80 -7.21 -8.60 -11.87
N ILE A 81 -8.01 -9.04 -12.85
CA ILE A 81 -9.36 -8.53 -13.09
C ILE A 81 -10.28 -8.88 -11.92
N ALA A 82 -10.32 -10.15 -11.51
CA ALA A 82 -11.11 -10.59 -10.38
C ALA A 82 -10.70 -9.89 -9.08
N LEU A 83 -9.38 -9.70 -8.85
CA LEU A 83 -8.91 -8.90 -7.73
C LEU A 83 -9.43 -7.46 -7.81
N PHE A 84 -9.40 -6.83 -8.98
CA PHE A 84 -9.91 -5.47 -9.15
C PHE A 84 -11.42 -5.38 -8.90
N ASP A 85 -12.20 -6.39 -9.30
CA ASP A 85 -13.64 -6.45 -9.02
C ASP A 85 -13.92 -6.53 -7.51
N THR A 86 -13.23 -7.39 -6.77
CA THR A 86 -13.32 -7.43 -5.30
C THR A 86 -12.90 -6.10 -4.66
N ILE A 87 -11.84 -5.47 -5.17
CA ILE A 87 -11.40 -4.15 -4.68
C ILE A 87 -12.47 -3.08 -4.84
N LYS A 88 -13.24 -3.10 -5.93
CA LYS A 88 -14.39 -2.20 -6.12
C LYS A 88 -15.53 -2.49 -5.15
N GLU A 89 -15.87 -3.76 -4.94
CA GLU A 89 -16.90 -4.18 -3.98
C GLU A 89 -16.54 -3.77 -2.55
N CYS A 90 -15.25 -3.73 -2.24
CA CYS A 90 -14.71 -3.22 -0.99
C CYS A 90 -14.53 -1.69 -0.97
N HIS A 91 -14.97 -0.92 -1.96
CA HIS A 91 -14.77 0.54 -2.00
C HIS A 91 -13.31 0.97 -1.76
N LEU A 92 -12.35 0.15 -2.19
CA LEU A 92 -10.93 0.43 -2.04
C LEU A 92 -10.39 1.16 -3.28
N GLU A 93 -9.28 1.89 -3.10
CA GLU A 93 -8.70 2.79 -4.09
C GLU A 93 -8.41 2.14 -5.46
N GLY A 94 -7.98 0.88 -5.45
CA GLY A 94 -7.58 0.19 -6.67
C GLY A 94 -6.45 -0.81 -6.45
N ILE A 95 -5.77 -1.17 -7.54
CA ILE A 95 -4.66 -2.13 -7.55
C ILE A 95 -3.42 -1.56 -8.23
N VAL A 96 -2.28 -2.21 -8.02
CA VAL A 96 -1.04 -1.94 -8.76
C VAL A 96 -0.63 -3.19 -9.52
N ALA A 97 -0.69 -3.13 -10.85
CA ALA A 97 -0.15 -4.16 -11.72
C ALA A 97 1.36 -3.95 -11.91
N LYS A 98 2.17 -4.97 -11.64
CA LYS A 98 3.63 -4.89 -11.71
C LYS A 98 4.19 -5.98 -12.63
N ARG A 99 5.09 -5.62 -13.55
CA ARG A 99 5.78 -6.62 -14.40
C ARG A 99 6.73 -7.48 -13.56
N LYS A 100 6.59 -8.81 -13.69
CA LYS A 100 7.29 -9.82 -12.89
C LYS A 100 8.81 -9.76 -13.01
N ASP A 101 9.29 -9.52 -14.22
CA ASP A 101 10.70 -9.46 -14.61
C ASP A 101 11.33 -8.07 -14.41
N SER A 102 10.57 -7.09 -13.90
CA SER A 102 11.06 -5.72 -13.77
C SER A 102 12.02 -5.54 -12.59
N VAL A 103 13.12 -4.84 -12.87
CA VAL A 103 13.98 -4.25 -11.85
C VAL A 103 13.29 -3.05 -11.19
N TYR A 104 13.70 -2.70 -9.97
CA TYR A 104 13.22 -1.49 -9.31
C TYR A 104 13.89 -0.25 -9.92
N VAL A 105 13.10 0.78 -10.18
CA VAL A 105 13.59 2.08 -10.66
C VAL A 105 13.00 3.20 -9.81
N SER A 106 13.81 4.18 -9.42
CA SER A 106 13.37 5.36 -8.64
C SER A 106 12.81 6.45 -9.56
N ARG A 107 11.88 6.08 -10.44
CA ARG A 107 11.19 6.99 -11.36
C ARG A 107 9.84 6.42 -11.77
N ARG A 108 8.98 7.25 -12.38
CA ARG A 108 7.77 6.75 -13.05
C ARG A 108 8.14 5.74 -14.14
N SER A 109 7.41 4.63 -14.15
CA SER A 109 7.71 3.47 -14.97
C SER A 109 6.42 2.83 -15.48
N ASP A 110 6.42 2.39 -16.73
CA ASP A 110 5.34 1.59 -17.32
C ASP A 110 5.28 0.17 -16.74
N LYS A 111 6.32 -0.23 -15.99
CA LYS A 111 6.39 -1.55 -15.36
C LYS A 111 5.45 -1.68 -14.17
N TRP A 112 5.08 -0.56 -13.53
CA TRP A 112 4.18 -0.49 -12.39
C TRP A 112 3.01 0.43 -12.75
N LEU A 113 1.85 -0.16 -13.01
CA LEU A 113 0.65 0.55 -13.41
C LEU A 113 -0.34 0.60 -12.25
N LYS A 114 -0.69 1.82 -11.82
CA LYS A 114 -1.77 2.05 -10.87
C LYS A 114 -3.10 2.01 -11.64
N ILE A 115 -3.99 1.13 -11.23
CA ILE A 115 -5.33 0.96 -11.80
C ILE A 115 -6.31 1.36 -10.70
N ILE A 116 -7.00 2.47 -10.91
CA ILE A 116 -7.79 3.16 -9.88
C ILE A 116 -9.27 2.80 -10.05
N ASN A 117 -9.93 2.50 -8.94
CA ASN A 117 -11.37 2.50 -8.83
C ASN A 117 -11.84 3.95 -8.64
N TYR A 118 -12.24 4.61 -9.72
CA TYR A 118 -12.72 5.98 -9.65
C TYR A 118 -14.14 6.01 -9.11
N GLU A 119 -14.33 6.74 -8.02
CA GLU A 119 -15.66 7.14 -7.56
C GLU A 119 -16.01 8.51 -8.17
N TYR A 120 -17.23 8.61 -8.68
CA TYR A 120 -17.73 9.84 -9.27
C TYR A 120 -18.85 10.38 -8.39
N ALA A 121 -18.76 11.67 -8.06
CA ALA A 121 -19.78 12.37 -7.31
C ALA A 121 -20.28 13.58 -8.12
N ASN A 122 -21.59 13.79 -8.11
CA ASN A 122 -22.17 15.03 -8.61
C ASN A 122 -22.04 16.07 -7.50
N VAL A 123 -21.36 17.17 -7.79
CA VAL A 123 -21.13 18.26 -6.83
C VAL A 123 -21.61 19.59 -7.40
N HIS A 124 -22.17 20.43 -6.55
CA HIS A 124 -22.52 21.81 -6.91
C HIS A 124 -21.36 22.74 -6.51
N ILE A 125 -20.87 23.53 -7.46
CA ILE A 125 -19.86 24.57 -7.17
C ILE A 125 -20.60 25.80 -6.64
N ALA A 126 -20.51 26.04 -5.33
CA ALA A 126 -21.18 27.17 -4.67
C ALA A 126 -20.43 28.50 -4.79
N GLY A 127 -19.20 28.49 -5.30
CA GLY A 127 -18.37 29.68 -5.49
C GLY A 127 -16.96 29.32 -5.96
N TYR A 128 -16.23 30.30 -6.49
CA TYR A 128 -14.82 30.19 -6.90
C TYR A 128 -14.07 31.46 -6.43
N ARG A 129 -12.76 31.34 -6.17
CA ARG A 129 -11.89 32.45 -5.79
C ARG A 129 -10.63 32.43 -6.64
#